data_AF-A0A1M7UDC5-F1
#
_entry.id   AF-A0A1M7UDC5-F1
#
_cell.length_a   1.000
_cell.length_b   1.000
_cell.length_c   1.000
_cell.angle_alpha   90.00
_cell.angle_beta   90.00
_cell.angle_gamma   90.00
#
_symmetry.space_group_name_H-M   'P 1'
#
loop_
_entity.id
_entity.type
_entity.pdbx_description
1 polymer ?
#
loop_
_entity_poly.entity_id
_entity_poly.type
_entity_poly.pdbx_seq_one_letter_code
_entity_poly.pdbx_strand_id
1 'polypeptide(L)' 'MSEAVKLIVDGYVRLKDRVKIEELREHRQGLRNALKGKNSDAFDTGYLSRLLDSELEVIEAGLTSLQ' A
#
# COMPACT_ATOMS: atom_id res chain seq x y z
N MET A 1 2.35 5.21 -9.17
CA MET A 1 2.58 5.57 -7.76
C MET A 1 1.44 6.50 -7.32
N SER A 2 0.76 6.21 -6.22
CA SER A 2 -0.38 7.00 -5.74
C SER A 2 0.10 8.12 -4.81
N GLU A 3 -0.02 9.37 -5.25
CA GLU A 3 0.37 10.54 -4.46
C GLU A 3 -0.41 10.64 -3.14
N ALA A 4 -1.68 10.20 -3.15
CA ALA A 4 -2.52 10.15 -1.96
C ALA A 4 -1.95 9.21 -0.87
N VAL A 5 -1.48 8.01 -1.24
CA VAL A 5 -0.92 7.06 -0.27
C VAL A 5 0.34 7.62 0.37
N LYS A 6 1.18 8.31 -0.40
CA LYS A 6 2.37 8.98 0.13
C LYS A 6 2.01 10.02 1.20
N LEU A 7 1.05 10.90 0.91
CA LEU A 7 0.61 11.93 1.87
C LEU A 7 0.00 11.32 3.14
N ILE A 8 -0.75 10.22 3.02
CA ILE A 8 -1.31 9.50 4.16
C ILE A 8 -0.20 8.91 5.04
N VAL A 9 0.78 8.21 4.43
CA VAL A 9 1.92 7.62 5.14
C VAL A 9 2.75 8.71 5.82
N ASP A 10 3.07 9.79 5.11
CA ASP A 10 3.80 10.95 5.65
C ASP A 10 3.07 11.56 6.86
N GLY A 11 1.73 11.62 6.81
CA GLY A 11 0.90 12.05 7.93
C GLY A 11 1.06 11.16 9.16
N TYR A 12 0.94 9.84 9.00
CA TYR A 12 1.11 8.91 10.12
C TYR A 12 2.54 8.87 10.67
N VAL A 13 3.56 9.01 9.81
CA VAL A 13 4.97 9.12 10.24
C VAL A 13 5.16 10.34 11.12
N ARG A 14 4.61 11.50 10.72
CA ARG A 14 4.67 12.74 11.53
C ARG A 14 3.96 12.58 12.89
N LEU A 15 2.88 11.82 12.93
CA LEU A 15 2.15 11.49 14.16
C LEU A 15 2.82 10.37 14.97
N LYS A 16 3.88 9.74 14.45
CA LYS A 16 4.53 8.55 15.02
C LYS A 16 3.56 7.38 15.25
N ASP A 17 2.51 7.31 14.46
CA ASP A 17 1.48 6.28 14.58
C ASP A 17 1.86 5.04 13.76
N ARG A 18 2.79 4.25 14.31
CA ARG A 18 3.28 3.01 13.69
C ARG A 18 2.14 2.01 13.45
N VAL A 19 1.19 1.92 14.38
CA VAL A 19 0.08 0.96 14.32
C VAL A 19 -0.79 1.24 13.09
N LYS A 20 -1.13 2.51 12.83
CA LYS A 20 -1.93 2.88 11.64
C LYS A 20 -1.23 2.58 10.32
N ILE A 21 0.10 2.69 10.27
CA ILE A 21 0.87 2.36 9.06
C ILE A 21 0.93 0.84 8.87
N GLU A 22 1.03 0.04 9.93
CA GLU A 22 0.95 -1.43 9.85
C GLU A 22 -0.44 -1.89 9.39
N GLU A 23 -1.53 -1.34 9.95
CA GLU A 23 -2.90 -1.62 9.49
C GLU A 23 -3.07 -1.29 8.00
N LEU A 24 -2.52 -0.16 7.54
CA LEU A 24 -2.54 0.23 6.13
C LEU A 24 -1.77 -0.76 5.25
N ARG A 25 -0.61 -1.23 5.72
CA ARG A 25 0.19 -2.25 5.03
C ARG A 25 -0.58 -3.55 4.87
N GLU A 26 -1.16 -4.06 5.96
CA GLU A 26 -1.95 -5.29 5.96
C GLU A 26 -3.14 -5.21 5.01
N HIS A 27 -3.85 -4.08 5.03
CA HIS A 27 -4.97 -3.84 4.12
C HIS A 27 -4.54 -3.91 2.64
N ARG A 28 -3.42 -3.25 2.28
CA ARG A 28 -2.90 -3.23 0.90
C ARG A 28 -2.37 -4.60 0.46
N GLN A 29 -1.73 -5.35 1.36
CA GLN A 29 -1.32 -6.74 1.10
C GLN A 29 -2.54 -7.64 0.87
N GLY A 30 -3.60 -7.48 1.66
CA GLY A 30 -4.87 -8.18 1.48
C GLY A 30 -5.49 -7.92 0.10
N LEU A 31 -5.56 -6.66 -0.32
CA LEU A 31 -6.06 -6.29 -1.65
C LEU A 31 -5.22 -6.90 -2.78
N ARG A 32 -3.89 -6.86 -2.66
CA ARG A 32 -2.99 -7.45 -3.65
C ARG A 32 -3.20 -8.96 -3.77
N ASN A 33 -3.34 -9.65 -2.64
CA ASN A 33 -3.60 -11.08 -2.63
C ASN A 33 -4.98 -11.41 -3.20
N ALA A 34 -6.00 -10.58 -2.95
CA ALA A 34 -7.33 -10.75 -3.54
C ALA A 34 -7.35 -10.53 -5.06
N LEU A 35 -6.44 -9.70 -5.59
CA LEU A 35 -6.24 -9.53 -7.03
C LEU A 35 -5.47 -10.70 -7.66
N LYS A 36 -4.51 -11.30 -6.93
CA LYS A 36 -3.84 -12.54 -7.32
C LYS A 36 -4.83 -13.71 -7.32
N GLY A 37 -5.46 -13.95 -8.47
CA GLY A 37 -6.43 -15.02 -8.66
C GLY A 37 -7.69 -14.58 -9.39
N LYS A 38 -7.92 -13.26 -9.54
CA LYS A 38 -8.97 -12.72 -10.41
C LYS A 38 -8.37 -12.28 -11.73
N ASN A 39 -8.12 -13.23 -12.63
CA ASN A 39 -7.87 -12.91 -14.04
C ASN A 39 -9.23 -12.76 -14.72
N SER A 40 -9.65 -11.51 -14.94
CA SER A 40 -10.85 -11.19 -15.71
C SER A 40 -10.41 -10.34 -16.89
N ASP A 41 -10.78 -10.75 -18.11
CA ASP A 41 -10.48 -10.02 -19.34
C ASP A 41 -11.03 -8.58 -19.36
N ALA A 42 -11.92 -8.23 -18.43
CA ALA A 42 -12.52 -6.90 -18.30
C ALA A 42 -11.74 -5.93 -17.39
N PHE A 43 -10.78 -6.40 -16.59
CA PHE A 43 -10.01 -5.59 -15.66
C PHE A 43 -8.51 -5.81 -15.86
N ASP A 44 -7.76 -4.74 -16.09
CA ASP A 44 -6.29 -4.79 -16.12
C ASP A 44 -5.76 -4.98 -14.68
N THR A 45 -5.81 -6.22 -14.24
CA THR A 45 -5.32 -6.68 -12.93
C THR A 45 -3.80 -6.54 -12.84
N GLY A 46 -3.10 -6.51 -13.98
CA GLY A 46 -1.68 -6.27 -14.07
C GLY A 46 -1.30 -4.84 -13.66
N TYR A 47 -2.01 -3.85 -14.19
CA TYR A 47 -1.84 -2.45 -13.78
C TYR A 47 -2.13 -2.26 -12.29
N LEU A 48 -3.27 -2.78 -11.81
CA LEU A 48 -3.68 -2.68 -10.40
C LEU A 48 -2.68 -3.36 -9.46
N SER A 49 -2.14 -4.53 -9.81
CA SER A 49 -1.11 -5.19 -9.00
C SER A 49 0.14 -4.32 -8.88
N ARG A 50 0.64 -3.74 -9.98
CA ARG A 50 1.82 -2.87 -9.97
C ARG A 50 1.59 -1.60 -9.16
N LEU A 51 0.37 -1.05 -9.20
CA LEU A 51 0.02 0.10 -8.39
C LEU A 51 0.09 -0.24 -6.90
N LEU A 52 -0.48 -1.37 -6.48
CA LEU A 52 -0.43 -1.83 -5.09
C LEU A 52 0.99 -2.16 -4.63
N ASP A 53 1.81 -2.77 -5.50
CA ASP A 53 3.23 -3.02 -5.20
C ASP A 53 3.95 -1.69 -4.92
N SER A 54 3.74 -0.68 -5.75
CA SER A 54 4.31 0.67 -5.56
C SER A 54 3.78 1.37 -4.30
N GLU A 55 2.52 1.17 -3.93
CA GLU A 55 1.97 1.70 -2.68
C GLU A 55 2.55 1.01 -1.44
N LEU A 56 2.76 -0.31 -1.50
CA LEU A 56 3.38 -1.08 -0.43
C LEU A 56 4.82 -0.64 -0.17
N GLU A 57 5.61 -0.36 -1.20
CA GLU A 57 6.97 0.17 -1.06
C GLU A 57 7.00 1.48 -0.27
N VAL A 58 6.06 2.40 -0.54
CA VAL A 58 5.95 3.67 0.18
C VAL A 58 5.59 3.45 1.65
N ILE A 59 4.67 2.53 1.93
CA ILE A 59 4.24 2.20 3.28
C ILE A 59 5.39 1.55 4.08
N GLU A 60 6.13 0.64 3.47
CA GLU A 60 7.28 -0.02 4.11
C GLU A 60 8.41 0.98 4.40
N ALA A 61 8.70 1.90 3.48
CA ALA A 61 9.64 2.99 3.72
C ALA A 61 9.21 3.88 4.90
N GLY A 62 7.91 4.17 5.00
CA GLY A 62 7.34 4.91 6.14
C GLY A 62 7.54 4.19 7.48
N LEU A 63 7.31 2.87 7.53
CA LEU A 63 7.56 2.07 8.73
C LEU A 63 9.04 2.05 9.10
N THR A 64 9.95 1.87 8.14
CA THR A 64 11.39 1.88 8.37
C THR A 64 11.86 3.23 8.92
N SER A 65 11.26 4.34 8.48
CA SER A 65 11.59 5.68 8.98
C SER A 65 11.23 5.91 10.46
N LEU A 66 10.38 5.05 11.03
CA LEU A 66 9.97 5.08 12.44
C LEU A 66 10.74 4.09 13.33
N GLN A 67 11.70 3.34 12.77
CA GLN A 67 12.57 2.44 13.54
C GLN A 67 13.56 3.18 14.44
#